data_AF-A0A6J0BSC0-F1
#
_entry.id   AF-A0A6J0BSC0-F1
#
_cell.length_a   1.000
_cell.length_b   1.000
_cell.length_c   1.000
_cell.angle_alpha   90.00
_cell.angle_beta   90.00
_cell.angle_gamma   90.00
#
_symmetry.space_group_name_H-M   'P 1'
#
loop_
_entity.id
_entity.type
_entity.pdbx_description
1 polymer ?
#
loop_
_entity_poly.entity_id
_entity_poly.type
_entity_poly.pdbx_seq_one_letter_code
_entity_poly.pdbx_strand_id
1 'polypeptide(L)'
;MNYGKKSPSMGTPSIYSHVTTRSSANLKSSRSVRSVKIPWYQKPIITNAIVLDIQRGAMMTAIYGVCLGIFTVCSAVFDIYCLSQAAPGSTHYGYYVISYQFVYVGNQHVRNALIVFALFSMIGGMAVFVTSIMLLIALTKEYEKKMLPWVYVFAVFTIFRLFAFIFFSIVNDMIFAYNIMMCLLWIVFSCLSIYGWLLVYSLYIELSDLTKLEDLAHLRMGTMQSLNASTTHSIAGSRPTTPHSTVSTMPVN
;
A
#
# COMPACT_ATOMS: atom_id res chain seq x y z
N MET A 1 -41.80 61.18 -55.94
CA MET A 1 -40.88 60.56 -54.95
C MET A 1 -41.53 59.31 -54.41
N ASN A 2 -41.07 58.14 -54.88
CA ASN A 2 -41.61 56.83 -54.54
C ASN A 2 -40.59 56.12 -53.64
N TYR A 3 -40.90 55.97 -52.35
CA TYR A 3 -40.03 55.27 -51.39
C TYR A 3 -40.37 53.78 -51.41
N GLY A 4 -39.37 52.96 -51.75
CA GLY A 4 -39.50 51.52 -51.97
C GLY A 4 -39.88 50.71 -50.73
N LYS A 5 -40.95 49.93 -50.84
CA LYS A 5 -41.22 48.78 -49.98
C LYS A 5 -40.41 47.59 -50.48
N LYS A 6 -39.44 47.12 -49.69
CA LYS A 6 -38.70 45.87 -49.93
C LYS A 6 -39.64 44.69 -49.66
N SER A 7 -39.86 43.85 -50.67
CA SER A 7 -40.49 42.53 -50.52
C SER A 7 -39.63 41.62 -49.64
N PRO A 8 -40.20 40.79 -48.74
CA PRO A 8 -39.42 39.77 -48.05
C PRO A 8 -39.10 38.67 -49.07
N SER A 9 -37.82 38.51 -49.42
CA SER A 9 -37.38 37.34 -50.18
C SER A 9 -37.54 36.11 -49.30
N MET A 10 -38.42 35.19 -49.70
CA MET A 10 -38.45 33.82 -49.18
C MET A 10 -37.18 33.12 -49.66
N GLY A 11 -36.09 33.27 -48.91
CA GLY A 11 -34.90 32.45 -49.08
C GLY A 11 -35.22 31.02 -48.70
N THR A 12 -34.89 30.08 -49.57
CA THR A 12 -34.88 28.64 -49.27
C THR A 12 -34.09 28.38 -47.99
N PRO A 13 -34.64 27.68 -46.99
CA PRO A 13 -33.92 27.40 -45.77
C PRO A 13 -32.74 26.48 -46.11
N SER A 14 -31.52 26.96 -45.85
CA SER A 14 -30.32 26.15 -45.92
C SER A 14 -30.42 25.04 -44.86
N ILE A 15 -30.36 23.79 -45.32
CA ILE A 15 -30.47 22.57 -44.49
C ILE A 15 -29.25 22.39 -43.55
N TYR A 16 -28.29 23.32 -43.56
CA TYR A 16 -26.99 23.21 -42.89
C TYR A 16 -26.80 24.08 -41.64
N SER A 17 -27.87 24.59 -41.01
CA SER A 17 -27.77 25.35 -39.75
C SER A 17 -28.28 24.62 -38.50
N HIS A 18 -28.69 23.35 -38.62
CA HIS A 18 -29.20 22.54 -37.51
C HIS A 18 -28.24 21.44 -37.00
N VAL A 19 -26.92 21.68 -37.02
CA VAL A 19 -25.95 20.79 -36.33
C VAL A 19 -25.11 21.56 -35.31
N THR A 20 -25.75 22.39 -34.50
CA THR A 20 -25.15 22.89 -33.25
C THR A 20 -26.18 22.96 -32.14
N THR A 21 -26.95 21.90 -31.89
CA THR A 21 -27.71 21.78 -30.64
C THR A 21 -28.05 20.31 -30.35
N ARG A 22 -27.57 19.84 -29.20
CA ARG A 22 -28.00 18.63 -28.44
C ARG A 22 -27.53 17.25 -28.91
N SER A 23 -26.29 16.94 -28.54
CA SER A 23 -25.90 15.59 -28.11
C SER A 23 -25.06 15.62 -26.83
N SER A 24 -25.35 16.55 -25.92
CA SER A 24 -24.88 16.52 -24.53
C SER A 24 -25.81 15.76 -23.58
N ALA A 25 -26.91 15.19 -24.09
CA ALA A 25 -27.97 14.60 -23.28
C ALA A 25 -27.63 13.21 -22.69
N ASN A 26 -26.63 12.49 -23.21
CA ASN A 26 -26.22 11.17 -22.71
C ASN A 26 -24.88 11.15 -21.94
N LEU A 27 -24.26 12.31 -21.71
CA LEU A 27 -23.07 12.43 -20.85
C LEU A 27 -23.42 12.70 -19.37
N LYS A 28 -24.69 12.53 -18.97
CA LYS A 28 -25.11 12.45 -17.56
C LYS A 28 -24.81 11.09 -16.91
N SER A 29 -23.67 10.49 -17.25
CA SER A 29 -22.98 9.53 -16.38
C SER A 29 -21.67 10.14 -15.88
N SER A 30 -21.70 11.41 -15.48
CA SER A 30 -20.86 11.85 -14.37
C SER A 30 -21.44 11.22 -13.09
N ARG A 31 -21.36 9.89 -12.99
CA ARG A 31 -21.37 9.25 -11.67
C ARG A 31 -20.11 9.75 -11.01
N SER A 32 -20.31 10.78 -10.21
CA SER A 32 -19.35 11.30 -9.26
C SER A 32 -18.63 10.11 -8.62
N VAL A 33 -17.33 9.98 -8.89
CA VAL A 33 -16.43 9.01 -8.25
C VAL A 33 -16.46 9.12 -6.72
N ARG A 34 -17.08 10.19 -6.19
CA ARG A 34 -17.42 10.40 -4.78
C ARG A 34 -18.38 9.36 -4.17
N SER A 35 -18.96 8.45 -4.96
CA SER A 35 -19.92 7.45 -4.48
C SER A 35 -19.46 5.99 -4.63
N VAL A 36 -18.16 5.74 -4.83
CA VAL A 36 -17.66 4.38 -4.59
C VAL A 36 -17.54 4.21 -3.08
N LYS A 37 -18.41 3.40 -2.46
CA LYS A 37 -18.28 3.01 -1.05
C LYS A 37 -16.95 2.26 -0.90
N ILE A 38 -15.92 2.96 -0.45
CA ILE A 38 -14.62 2.38 -0.16
C ILE A 38 -14.80 1.41 1.03
N PRO A 39 -14.49 0.11 0.87
CA PRO A 39 -14.53 -0.85 1.96
C PRO A 39 -13.71 -0.37 3.15
N TRP A 40 -14.14 -0.70 4.38
CA TRP A 40 -13.55 -0.18 5.62
C TRP A 40 -12.04 -0.47 5.74
N TYR A 41 -11.55 -1.57 5.16
CA TYR A 41 -10.14 -1.96 5.16
C TYR A 41 -9.28 -1.19 4.14
N GLN A 42 -9.88 -0.46 3.21
CA GLN A 42 -9.20 0.34 2.18
C GLN A 42 -9.17 1.84 2.50
N LYS A 43 -9.58 2.24 3.71
CA LYS A 43 -9.47 3.63 4.15
C LYS A 43 -8.13 3.81 4.89
N PRO A 44 -7.36 4.88 4.61
CA PRO A 44 -6.17 5.18 5.39
C PRO A 44 -6.60 5.42 6.85
N ILE A 45 -5.99 4.70 7.78
CA ILE A 45 -6.37 4.71 9.20
C ILE A 45 -5.82 5.96 9.88
N ILE A 46 -4.68 6.47 9.41
CA ILE A 46 -4.01 7.68 9.90
C ILE A 46 -3.90 8.68 8.75
N THR A 47 -4.75 9.71 8.73
CA THR A 47 -4.71 10.79 7.71
C THR A 47 -3.80 11.96 8.14
N ASN A 48 -3.54 12.09 9.43
CA ASN A 48 -2.57 13.04 9.99
C ASN A 48 -1.75 12.31 11.03
N ALA A 49 -0.49 12.06 10.74
CA ALA A 49 0.43 11.45 11.69
C ALA A 49 0.76 12.45 12.80
N ILE A 50 0.73 12.00 14.05
CA ILE A 50 0.77 12.86 15.25
C ILE A 50 2.11 13.60 15.41
N VAL A 51 3.19 13.13 14.76
CA VAL A 51 4.56 13.63 15.00
C VAL A 51 5.33 14.00 13.72
N LEU A 52 5.17 13.23 12.63
CA LEU A 52 5.98 13.35 11.42
C LEU A 52 5.13 13.07 10.19
N ASP A 53 5.44 13.74 9.07
CA ASP A 53 4.83 13.47 7.76
C ASP A 53 4.84 11.96 7.43
N ILE A 54 3.77 11.45 6.82
CA ILE A 54 3.49 10.01 6.74
C ILE A 54 4.60 9.24 6.00
N GLN A 55 5.19 9.88 4.98
CA GLN A 55 6.31 9.33 4.21
C GLN A 55 7.60 9.30 5.03
N ARG A 56 7.91 10.35 5.82
CA ARG A 56 9.07 10.36 6.73
C ARG A 56 8.90 9.35 7.86
N GLY A 57 7.68 9.22 8.39
CA GLY A 57 7.33 8.22 9.40
C GLY A 57 7.49 6.79 8.90
N ALA A 58 7.11 6.51 7.65
CA ALA A 58 7.31 5.20 7.04
C ALA A 58 8.80 4.89 6.80
N MET A 59 9.61 5.87 6.40
CA MET A 59 11.06 5.71 6.29
C MET A 59 11.71 5.38 7.63
N MET A 60 11.34 6.09 8.70
CA MET A 60 11.82 5.79 10.05
C MET A 60 11.36 4.41 10.51
N THR A 61 10.14 3.99 10.16
CA THR A 61 9.62 2.66 10.47
C THR A 61 10.42 1.56 9.76
N ALA A 62 10.82 1.76 8.51
CA ALA A 62 11.66 0.81 7.79
C ALA A 62 13.03 0.65 8.47
N ILE A 63 13.67 1.75 8.87
CA ILE A 63 14.93 1.72 9.62
C ILE A 63 14.75 1.02 10.98
N TYR A 64 13.67 1.36 11.68
CA TYR A 64 13.30 0.68 12.93
C TYR A 64 13.14 -0.82 12.73
N GLY A 65 12.47 -1.27 11.66
CA GLY A 65 12.32 -2.69 11.34
C GLY A 65 13.64 -3.42 11.10
N VAL A 66 14.62 -2.76 10.45
CA VAL A 66 15.98 -3.29 10.30
C VAL A 66 16.66 -3.46 11.67
N CYS A 67 16.64 -2.42 12.50
CA CYS A 67 17.23 -2.47 13.85
C CYS A 67 16.53 -3.50 14.74
N LEU A 68 15.20 -3.58 14.68
CA LEU A 68 14.38 -4.53 15.42
C LEU A 68 14.70 -5.97 15.00
N GLY A 69 14.88 -6.23 13.70
CA GLY A 69 15.26 -7.54 13.18
C GLY A 69 16.61 -7.99 13.74
N ILE A 70 17.63 -7.13 13.69
CA ILE A 70 18.96 -7.42 14.27
C ILE A 70 18.86 -7.68 15.77
N PHE A 71 18.19 -6.78 16.51
CA PHE A 71 18.01 -6.91 17.95
C PHE A 71 17.30 -8.22 18.32
N THR A 72 16.27 -8.60 17.56
CA THR A 72 15.51 -9.84 17.77
C THR A 72 16.39 -11.07 17.54
N VAL A 73 17.22 -11.07 16.49
CA VAL A 73 18.12 -12.19 16.22
C VAL A 73 19.18 -12.31 17.32
N CYS A 74 19.80 -11.20 17.72
CA CYS A 74 20.79 -11.18 18.80
C CYS A 74 20.19 -11.66 20.13
N SER A 75 19.03 -11.13 20.52
CA SER A 75 18.34 -11.54 21.75
C SER A 75 17.88 -13.00 21.70
N ALA A 76 17.39 -13.49 20.56
CA ALA A 76 16.99 -14.89 20.42
C ALA A 76 18.17 -15.87 20.54
N VAL A 77 19.31 -15.56 19.92
CA VAL A 77 20.54 -16.37 20.06
C VAL A 77 21.00 -16.39 21.51
N PHE A 78 20.97 -15.23 22.16
CA PHE A 78 21.29 -15.12 23.58
C PHE A 78 20.33 -15.95 24.44
N ASP A 79 19.02 -15.83 24.23
CA ASP A 79 18.01 -16.59 24.98
C ASP A 79 18.18 -18.11 24.81
N ILE A 80 18.46 -18.60 23.59
CA ILE A 80 18.74 -20.02 23.34
C ILE A 80 19.97 -20.48 24.12
N TYR A 81 21.05 -19.69 24.08
CA TYR A 81 22.27 -20.00 24.84
C TYR A 81 21.97 -20.08 26.34
N CYS A 82 21.26 -19.10 26.89
CA CYS A 82 20.93 -19.04 28.31
C CYS A 82 20.06 -20.23 28.74
N LEU A 83 19.05 -20.58 27.94
CA LEU A 83 18.18 -21.72 28.20
C LEU A 83 18.93 -23.05 28.07
N SER A 84 19.93 -23.15 27.19
CA SER A 84 20.76 -24.36 27.07
C SER A 84 21.65 -24.61 28.29
N GLN A 85 22.21 -23.54 28.87
CA GLN A 85 23.07 -23.61 30.06
C GLN A 85 22.27 -23.92 31.33
N ALA A 86 20.99 -23.60 31.31
CA ALA A 86 20.06 -23.84 32.41
C ALA A 86 19.53 -25.30 32.41
N ALA A 87 20.27 -26.29 31.89
CA ALA A 87 19.82 -27.68 31.92
C ALA A 87 19.75 -28.22 33.38
N PRO A 88 18.71 -29.02 33.76
CA PRO A 88 18.59 -29.60 35.09
C PRO A 88 19.77 -30.54 35.35
N GLY A 89 20.39 -30.38 36.52
CA GLY A 89 21.62 -31.10 36.89
C GLY A 89 22.93 -30.36 36.56
N SER A 90 22.85 -29.18 35.94
CA SER A 90 24.02 -28.33 35.67
C SER A 90 24.41 -27.50 36.90
N THR A 91 25.61 -27.74 37.46
CA THR A 91 26.19 -26.95 38.56
C THR A 91 27.05 -25.81 38.01
N HIS A 92 26.46 -24.91 37.23
CA HIS A 92 27.14 -23.67 36.83
C HIS A 92 26.78 -22.55 37.81
N TYR A 93 27.62 -22.41 38.85
CA TYR A 93 27.57 -21.28 39.76
C TYR A 93 28.24 -20.05 39.12
N GLY A 94 27.43 -19.15 38.59
CA GLY A 94 27.73 -17.71 38.59
C GLY A 94 28.52 -17.13 37.41
N TYR A 95 28.10 -15.90 37.08
CA TYR A 95 28.69 -14.87 36.21
C TYR A 95 28.56 -15.01 34.69
N TYR A 96 27.51 -14.39 34.13
CA TYR A 96 27.61 -13.67 32.86
C TYR A 96 26.67 -12.45 32.84
N VAL A 97 26.95 -11.42 33.66
CA VAL A 97 26.33 -10.06 33.62
C VAL A 97 24.81 -9.96 33.89
N ILE A 98 24.07 -11.06 33.71
CA ILE A 98 22.62 -11.22 33.83
C ILE A 98 22.42 -12.52 34.61
N SER A 99 21.90 -12.45 35.83
CA SER A 99 21.70 -13.64 36.67
C SER A 99 20.60 -14.55 36.08
N TYR A 100 20.99 -15.77 35.68
CA TYR A 100 20.12 -16.76 35.01
C TYR A 100 19.37 -17.69 35.97
N GLN A 101 18.80 -17.15 37.04
CA GLN A 101 17.81 -17.93 37.78
C GLN A 101 16.44 -17.70 37.14
N PHE A 102 16.23 -18.35 35.99
CA PHE A 102 14.88 -18.61 35.54
C PHE A 102 14.25 -19.60 36.53
N VAL A 103 13.37 -19.13 37.42
CA VAL A 103 12.76 -19.97 38.47
C VAL A 103 12.01 -21.19 37.91
N TYR A 104 11.58 -21.15 36.64
CA TYR A 104 10.86 -22.24 35.98
C TYR A 104 11.69 -23.10 35.02
N VAL A 105 13.02 -22.89 34.96
CA VAL A 105 13.93 -23.80 34.25
C VAL A 105 13.92 -25.23 34.83
N GLY A 106 13.46 -25.40 36.07
CA GLY A 106 13.28 -26.71 36.68
C GLY A 106 12.30 -27.61 35.90
N ASN A 107 11.37 -27.04 35.12
CA ASN A 107 10.45 -27.81 34.27
C ASN A 107 10.93 -27.84 32.81
N GLN A 108 11.32 -29.03 32.36
CA GLN A 108 11.81 -29.29 31.00
C GLN A 108 10.82 -28.83 29.90
N HIS A 109 9.51 -28.95 30.13
CA HIS A 109 8.50 -28.56 29.13
C HIS A 109 8.47 -27.05 28.90
N VAL A 110 8.56 -26.27 29.98
CA VAL A 110 8.55 -24.81 29.93
C VAL A 110 9.81 -24.30 29.23
N ARG A 111 10.98 -24.85 29.58
CA ARG A 111 12.24 -24.52 28.91
C ARG A 111 12.21 -24.83 27.42
N ASN A 112 11.76 -26.01 27.03
CA ASN A 112 11.67 -26.39 25.62
C ASN A 112 10.71 -25.48 24.85
N ALA A 113 9.59 -25.08 25.45
CA ALA A 113 8.68 -24.10 24.85
C ALA A 113 9.34 -22.72 24.65
N LEU A 114 10.10 -22.23 25.64
CA LEU A 114 10.85 -20.97 25.53
C LEU A 114 11.91 -21.02 24.42
N ILE A 115 12.63 -22.14 24.28
CA ILE A 115 13.60 -22.37 23.19
C ILE A 115 12.89 -22.31 21.83
N VAL A 116 11.73 -22.97 21.70
CA VAL A 116 10.93 -22.93 20.47
C VAL A 116 10.48 -21.50 20.16
N PHE A 117 10.01 -20.73 21.15
CA PHE A 117 9.66 -19.32 20.94
C PHE A 117 10.85 -18.46 20.51
N ALA A 118 12.03 -18.70 21.07
CA ALA A 118 13.25 -18.01 20.67
C ALA A 118 13.65 -18.37 19.23
N LEU A 119 13.58 -19.64 18.84
CA LEU A 119 13.85 -20.10 17.46
C LEU A 119 12.90 -19.46 16.44
N PHE A 120 11.59 -19.47 16.71
CA PHE A 120 10.62 -18.81 15.83
C PHE A 120 10.81 -17.28 15.81
N SER A 121 11.19 -16.67 16.93
CA SER A 121 11.51 -15.24 16.97
C SER A 121 12.76 -14.92 16.14
N MET A 122 13.77 -15.80 16.13
CA MET A 122 14.97 -15.65 15.30
C MET A 122 14.63 -15.71 13.81
N ILE A 123 13.86 -16.72 13.38
CA ILE A 123 13.42 -16.86 11.99
C ILE A 123 12.55 -15.67 11.58
N GLY A 124 11.61 -15.27 12.43
CA GLY A 124 10.77 -14.09 12.21
C GLY A 124 11.58 -12.80 12.14
N GLY A 125 12.58 -12.63 13.00
CA GLY A 125 13.50 -11.49 13.00
C GLY A 125 14.32 -11.39 11.72
N MET A 126 14.79 -12.53 11.19
CA MET A 126 15.44 -12.57 9.87
C MET A 126 14.50 -12.18 8.73
N ALA A 127 13.26 -12.69 8.74
CA ALA A 127 12.26 -12.34 7.73
C ALA A 127 11.92 -10.83 7.78
N VAL A 128 11.75 -10.28 8.98
CA VAL A 128 11.54 -8.83 9.19
C VAL A 128 12.74 -8.02 8.72
N PHE A 129 13.97 -8.47 8.99
CA PHE A 129 15.18 -7.80 8.53
C PHE A 129 15.22 -7.69 6.99
N VAL A 130 15.06 -8.82 6.29
CA VAL A 130 15.09 -8.87 4.82
C VAL A 130 13.96 -8.02 4.22
N THR A 131 12.74 -8.19 4.73
CA THR A 131 11.58 -7.42 4.22
C THR A 131 11.70 -5.94 4.54
N SER A 132 12.36 -5.55 5.65
CA SER A 132 12.55 -4.12 6.00
C SER A 132 13.55 -3.45 5.06
N ILE A 133 14.58 -4.16 4.60
CA ILE A 133 15.46 -3.68 3.53
C ILE A 133 14.67 -3.51 2.23
N MET A 134 13.81 -4.49 1.88
CA MET A 134 12.94 -4.38 0.70
C MET A 134 12.01 -3.17 0.80
N LEU A 135 11.42 -2.92 1.98
CA LEU A 135 10.57 -1.77 2.24
C LEU A 135 11.34 -0.46 2.03
N LEU A 136 12.57 -0.35 2.53
CA LEU A 136 13.39 0.86 2.39
C LEU A 136 13.69 1.18 0.90
N ILE A 137 14.01 0.14 0.11
CA ILE A 137 14.19 0.28 -1.34
C ILE A 137 12.87 0.65 -2.02
N ALA A 138 11.75 0.05 -1.61
CA ALA A 138 10.43 0.33 -2.16
C ALA A 138 10.00 1.78 -1.90
N LEU A 139 10.22 2.29 -0.69
CA LEU A 139 9.93 3.68 -0.30
C LEU A 139 10.78 4.68 -1.09
N THR A 140 12.06 4.37 -1.33
CA THR A 140 12.97 5.26 -2.08
C THR A 140 12.60 5.36 -3.56
N LYS A 141 11.99 4.31 -4.11
CA LYS A 141 11.59 4.23 -5.52
C LYS A 141 10.08 4.32 -5.72
N GLU A 142 9.33 4.62 -4.66
CA GLU A 142 7.86 4.75 -4.64
C GLU A 142 7.10 3.54 -5.24
N TYR A 143 7.66 2.33 -5.10
CA TYR A 143 7.03 1.10 -5.62
C TYR A 143 6.01 0.50 -4.63
N GLU A 144 4.73 0.86 -4.80
CA GLU A 144 3.61 0.39 -3.96
C GLU A 144 3.59 -1.13 -3.73
N LYS A 145 3.65 -1.94 -4.80
CA LYS A 145 3.49 -3.40 -4.72
C LYS A 145 4.61 -4.09 -3.94
N LYS A 146 5.78 -3.47 -3.87
CA LYS A 146 6.94 -4.02 -3.14
C LYS A 146 6.85 -3.78 -1.63
N MET A 147 5.88 -3.00 -1.16
CA MET A 147 5.63 -2.78 0.27
C MET A 147 4.83 -3.92 0.92
N LEU A 148 4.01 -4.62 0.14
CA LEU A 148 3.12 -5.69 0.62
C LEU A 148 3.82 -6.82 1.40
N PRO A 149 4.96 -7.38 0.95
CA PRO A 149 5.64 -8.44 1.68
C PRO A 149 5.99 -8.03 3.11
N TRP A 150 6.44 -6.78 3.29
CA TRP A 150 6.76 -6.25 4.61
C TRP A 150 5.50 -6.13 5.47
N VAL A 151 4.41 -5.59 4.94
CA VAL A 151 3.15 -5.41 5.70
C VAL A 151 2.66 -6.74 6.28
N TYR A 152 2.67 -7.82 5.49
CA TYR A 152 2.23 -9.13 5.96
C TYR A 152 3.20 -9.76 6.96
N VAL A 153 4.50 -9.81 6.61
CA VAL A 153 5.52 -10.43 7.46
C VAL A 153 5.62 -9.70 8.80
N PHE A 154 5.62 -8.37 8.78
CA PHE A 154 5.69 -7.56 9.99
C PHE A 154 4.44 -7.73 10.86
N ALA A 155 3.23 -7.77 10.29
CA ALA A 155 2.00 -8.02 11.05
C ALA A 155 2.03 -9.37 11.79
N VAL A 156 2.32 -10.44 11.06
CA VAL A 156 2.37 -11.80 11.63
C VAL A 156 3.44 -11.89 12.69
N PHE A 157 4.62 -11.29 12.44
CA PHE A 157 5.70 -11.21 13.41
C PHE A 157 5.29 -10.45 14.67
N THR A 158 4.65 -9.28 14.55
CA THR A 158 4.20 -8.50 15.70
C THR A 158 3.18 -9.25 16.55
N ILE A 159 2.21 -9.95 15.93
CA ILE A 159 1.22 -10.76 16.65
C ILE A 159 1.90 -11.91 17.40
N PHE A 160 2.76 -12.67 16.71
CA PHE A 160 3.52 -13.76 17.32
C PHE A 160 4.39 -13.24 18.46
N ARG A 161 5.03 -12.08 18.29
CA ARG A 161 5.92 -11.50 19.29
C ARG A 161 5.17 -11.02 20.52
N LEU A 162 3.98 -10.44 20.37
CA LEU A 162 3.09 -10.11 21.48
C LEU A 162 2.70 -11.35 22.28
N PHE A 163 2.34 -12.44 21.59
CA PHE A 163 2.02 -13.71 22.25
C PHE A 163 3.22 -14.28 23.01
N ALA A 164 4.39 -14.34 22.38
CA ALA A 164 5.62 -14.80 23.02
C ALA A 164 5.99 -13.91 24.23
N PHE A 165 5.86 -12.59 24.10
CA PHE A 165 6.13 -11.63 25.17
C PHE A 165 5.26 -11.87 26.41
N ILE A 166 3.95 -12.13 26.24
CA ILE A 166 3.05 -12.45 27.35
C ILE A 166 3.51 -13.73 28.05
N PHE A 167 3.85 -14.78 27.29
CA PHE A 167 4.34 -16.03 27.85
C PHE A 167 5.66 -15.85 28.62
N PHE A 168 6.63 -15.14 28.04
CA PHE A 168 7.90 -14.81 28.69
C PHE A 168 7.69 -14.01 29.99
N SER A 169 6.73 -13.08 30.01
CA SER A 169 6.44 -12.27 31.21
C SER A 169 5.82 -13.06 32.35
N ILE A 170 5.09 -14.14 32.04
CA ILE A 170 4.50 -15.03 33.06
C ILE A 170 5.55 -16.00 33.61
N VAL A 171 6.39 -16.53 32.73
CA VAL A 171 7.35 -17.60 33.07
C VAL A 171 8.65 -17.07 33.66
N ASN A 172 9.05 -15.85 33.32
CA ASN A 172 10.26 -15.26 33.87
C ASN A 172 10.01 -14.62 35.22
N ASP A 173 10.93 -14.84 36.16
CA ASP A 173 10.90 -14.15 37.44
C ASP A 173 11.32 -12.68 37.25
N MET A 174 10.44 -11.77 37.65
CA MET A 174 10.69 -10.32 37.62
C MET A 174 11.52 -9.82 38.80
N ILE A 175 12.11 -10.71 39.61
CA ILE A 175 13.09 -10.31 40.63
C ILE A 175 14.42 -9.83 40.03
N PHE A 176 14.79 -10.34 38.85
CA PHE A 176 16.05 -10.00 38.19
C PHE A 176 15.92 -8.75 37.31
N ALA A 177 16.79 -7.77 37.53
CA ALA A 177 16.77 -6.48 36.83
C ALA A 177 16.83 -6.61 35.30
N TYR A 178 17.52 -7.63 34.77
CA TYR A 178 17.55 -7.91 33.34
C TYR A 178 16.17 -8.28 32.78
N ASN A 179 15.44 -9.18 33.44
CA ASN A 179 14.11 -9.61 33.01
C ASN A 179 13.13 -8.43 33.04
N ILE A 180 13.22 -7.59 34.08
CA ILE A 180 12.44 -6.35 34.17
C ILE A 180 12.77 -5.41 32.99
N MET A 181 14.05 -5.13 32.76
CA MET A 181 14.50 -4.21 31.70
C MET A 181 14.08 -4.70 30.31
N MET A 182 14.28 -5.99 30.03
CA MET A 182 13.86 -6.60 28.77
C MET A 182 12.36 -6.55 28.59
N CYS A 183 11.58 -6.81 29.65
CA CYS A 183 10.13 -6.69 29.61
C CYS A 183 9.69 -5.26 29.26
N LEU A 184 10.25 -4.25 29.93
CA LEU A 184 9.95 -2.84 29.65
C LEU A 184 10.34 -2.43 28.22
N LEU A 185 11.51 -2.85 27.73
CA LEU A 185 11.93 -2.59 26.35
C LEU A 185 10.97 -3.23 25.34
N TRP A 186 10.53 -4.47 25.58
CA TRP A 186 9.59 -5.16 24.69
C TRP A 186 8.19 -4.54 24.69
N ILE A 187 7.75 -3.91 25.78
CA ILE A 187 6.52 -3.09 25.78
C ILE A 187 6.68 -1.92 24.81
N VAL A 188 7.78 -1.17 24.91
CA VAL A 188 8.06 -0.03 24.03
C VAL A 188 8.15 -0.47 22.57
N PHE A 189 8.89 -1.54 22.29
CA PHE A 189 9.01 -2.08 20.93
C PHE A 189 7.66 -2.57 20.38
N SER A 190 6.80 -3.15 21.20
CA SER A 190 5.47 -3.57 20.76
C SER A 190 4.60 -2.37 20.37
N CYS A 191 4.59 -1.32 21.19
CA CYS A 191 3.87 -0.08 20.87
C CYS A 191 4.37 0.56 19.56
N LEU A 192 5.70 0.67 19.41
CA LEU A 192 6.31 1.21 18.19
C LEU A 192 6.04 0.33 16.97
N SER A 193 6.01 -0.99 17.14
CA SER A 193 5.70 -1.93 16.05
C SER A 193 4.26 -1.78 15.57
N ILE A 194 3.29 -1.70 16.48
CA ILE A 194 1.88 -1.49 16.13
C ILE A 194 1.72 -0.14 15.42
N TYR A 195 2.29 0.93 15.97
CA TYR A 195 2.22 2.26 15.37
C TYR A 195 2.90 2.33 14.00
N GLY A 196 4.11 1.79 13.88
CA GLY A 196 4.85 1.73 12.62
C GLY A 196 4.13 0.92 11.55
N TRP A 197 3.53 -0.21 11.92
CA TRP A 197 2.72 -1.00 11.00
C TRP A 197 1.53 -0.20 10.46
N LEU A 198 0.80 0.51 11.33
CA LEU A 198 -0.33 1.37 10.94
C LEU A 198 0.10 2.51 10.00
N LEU A 199 1.27 3.11 10.23
CA LEU A 199 1.83 4.15 9.36
C LEU A 199 2.12 3.63 7.96
N VAL A 200 2.87 2.52 7.85
CA VAL A 200 3.25 1.95 6.55
C VAL A 200 2.02 1.42 5.81
N TYR A 201 1.05 0.84 6.52
CA TYR A 201 -0.21 0.39 5.94
C TYR A 201 -1.04 1.56 5.41
N SER A 202 -1.12 2.66 6.16
CA SER A 202 -1.83 3.87 5.72
C SER A 202 -1.17 4.47 4.47
N LEU A 203 0.16 4.58 4.44
CA LEU A 203 0.90 5.03 3.27
C LEU A 203 0.69 4.12 2.05
N TYR A 204 0.68 2.80 2.25
CA TYR A 204 0.41 1.85 1.17
C TYR A 204 -0.97 2.06 0.54
N ILE A 205 -2.00 2.33 1.34
CA ILE A 205 -3.34 2.63 0.84
C ILE A 205 -3.35 3.94 0.05
N GLU A 206 -2.69 4.99 0.55
CA GLU A 206 -2.63 6.29 -0.12
C GLU A 206 -1.95 6.19 -1.49
N LEU A 207 -0.81 5.51 -1.57
CA LEU A 207 -0.12 5.24 -2.83
C LEU A 207 -1.00 4.44 -3.79
N SER A 208 -1.68 3.40 -3.29
CA SER A 208 -2.56 2.55 -4.09
C SER A 208 -3.76 3.33 -4.66
N ASP A 209 -4.28 4.31 -3.93
CA ASP A 209 -5.37 5.15 -4.41
C ASP A 209 -4.88 6.14 -5.46
N LEU A 210 -3.69 6.73 -5.27
CA LEU A 210 -3.05 7.61 -6.25
C LEU A 210 -2.77 6.87 -7.56
N THR A 211 -2.18 5.67 -7.53
CA THR A 211 -1.92 4.89 -8.74
C THR A 211 -3.20 4.53 -9.48
N LYS A 212 -4.29 4.19 -8.77
CA LYS A 212 -5.60 3.94 -9.41
C LYS A 212 -6.19 5.19 -10.05
N LEU A 213 -6.03 6.36 -9.42
CA LEU A 213 -6.49 7.64 -9.95
C LEU A 213 -5.69 8.03 -11.20
N GLU A 214 -4.38 7.80 -11.20
CA GLU A 214 -3.50 7.99 -12.35
C GLU A 214 -3.89 7.08 -13.52
N ASP A 215 -4.06 5.78 -13.27
CA ASP A 215 -4.51 4.82 -14.29
C ASP A 215 -5.89 5.21 -14.88
N LEU A 216 -6.82 5.64 -14.02
CA LEU A 216 -8.13 6.09 -14.45
C LEU A 216 -8.05 7.38 -15.28
N ALA A 217 -7.16 8.31 -14.93
CA ALA A 217 -6.91 9.52 -15.69
C ALA A 217 -6.28 9.20 -17.06
N HIS A 218 -5.29 8.30 -17.12
CA HIS A 218 -4.70 7.83 -18.36
C HIS A 218 -5.73 7.15 -19.26
N LEU A 219 -6.57 6.28 -18.70
CA LEU A 219 -7.66 5.64 -19.45
C LEU A 219 -8.66 6.67 -19.98
N ARG A 220 -9.03 7.68 -19.18
CA ARG A 220 -9.94 8.75 -19.64
C ARG A 220 -9.31 9.64 -20.70
N MET A 221 -8.04 9.99 -20.56
CA MET A 221 -7.32 10.78 -21.56
C MET A 221 -7.18 9.98 -22.87
N GLY A 222 -6.83 8.70 -22.80
CA GLY A 222 -6.80 7.81 -23.97
C GLY A 222 -8.18 7.61 -24.62
N THR A 223 -9.23 7.52 -23.81
CA THR A 223 -10.62 7.44 -24.30
C THR A 223 -11.08 8.76 -24.91
N MET A 224 -10.70 9.92 -24.35
CA MET A 224 -11.00 11.23 -24.92
C MET A 224 -10.21 11.47 -26.21
N GLN A 225 -8.98 10.97 -26.31
CA GLN A 225 -8.20 10.99 -27.55
C GLN A 225 -8.82 10.09 -28.63
N SER A 226 -9.28 8.88 -28.29
CA SER A 226 -9.96 7.99 -29.25
C SER A 226 -11.35 8.49 -29.64
N LEU A 227 -12.08 9.12 -28.71
CA LEU A 227 -13.34 9.80 -29.00
C LEU A 227 -13.10 11.03 -29.89
N ASN A 228 -12.09 11.85 -29.59
CA ASN A 228 -11.73 12.97 -30.44
C ASN A 228 -11.31 12.50 -31.83
N ALA A 229 -10.52 11.42 -31.95
CA ALA A 229 -10.13 10.82 -33.23
C ALA A 229 -11.30 10.19 -34.01
N SER A 230 -12.39 9.81 -33.34
CA SER A 230 -13.60 9.30 -33.99
C SER A 230 -14.63 10.39 -34.30
N THR A 231 -14.56 11.56 -33.63
CA THR A 231 -15.41 12.73 -33.93
C THR A 231 -14.72 13.78 -34.81
N THR A 232 -13.39 13.78 -34.89
CA THR A 232 -12.69 14.47 -35.97
C THR A 232 -12.84 13.61 -37.20
N HIS A 233 -13.71 14.06 -38.11
CA HIS A 233 -13.74 13.58 -39.48
C HIS A 233 -12.30 13.42 -39.96
N SER A 234 -11.92 12.22 -40.36
CA SER A 234 -10.65 11.96 -41.03
C SER A 234 -10.46 13.03 -42.10
N ILE A 235 -9.47 13.91 -41.90
CA ILE A 235 -9.05 14.91 -42.91
C ILE A 235 -8.56 14.20 -44.19
N ALA A 236 -8.35 12.89 -44.15
CA ALA A 236 -8.43 12.02 -45.32
C ALA A 236 -9.89 11.63 -45.56
N GLY A 237 -10.58 12.45 -46.37
CA GLY A 237 -11.97 12.25 -46.74
C GLY A 237 -12.20 10.84 -47.30
N SER A 238 -13.07 10.08 -46.64
CA SER A 238 -13.70 8.91 -47.22
C SER A 238 -14.59 9.39 -48.36
N ARG A 239 -14.04 9.44 -49.59
CA ARG A 239 -14.83 9.62 -50.81
C ARG A 239 -15.97 8.61 -50.79
N PRO A 240 -17.24 9.04 -50.80
CA PRO A 240 -18.33 8.17 -51.20
C PRO A 240 -18.09 7.84 -52.67
N THR A 241 -17.73 6.61 -52.99
CA THR A 241 -17.81 6.12 -54.37
C THR A 241 -19.28 5.90 -54.69
N THR A 242 -19.97 6.94 -55.17
CA THR A 242 -21.25 6.77 -55.86
C THR A 242 -20.96 6.23 -57.26
N PRO A 243 -21.42 5.02 -57.63
CA PRO A 243 -21.36 4.60 -59.02
C PRO A 243 -22.51 5.25 -59.79
N HIS A 244 -22.24 5.59 -61.05
CA HIS A 244 -23.16 6.08 -62.09
C HIS A 244 -23.30 7.60 -62.24
N SER A 245 -22.29 8.19 -62.87
CA SER A 245 -22.46 9.31 -63.80
C SER A 245 -22.59 8.76 -65.23
N THR A 246 -23.80 8.58 -65.74
CA THR A 246 -24.05 8.50 -67.19
C THR A 246 -24.49 9.88 -67.67
N VAL A 247 -23.54 10.68 -68.15
CA VAL A 247 -23.82 11.81 -69.04
C VAL A 247 -23.21 11.44 -70.38
N SER A 248 -24.05 10.92 -71.28
CA SER A 248 -23.74 10.73 -72.68
C SER A 248 -24.10 12.00 -73.43
N THR A 249 -23.10 12.81 -73.79
CA THR A 249 -23.20 13.79 -74.88
C THR A 249 -21.83 13.93 -75.53
N MET A 250 -21.56 13.15 -76.58
CA MET A 250 -20.62 13.59 -77.63
C MET A 250 -21.41 14.44 -78.64
N PRO A 251 -20.89 15.59 -79.10
CA PRO A 251 -21.50 16.32 -80.19
C PRO A 251 -20.82 16.02 -81.54
N VAL A 252 -21.60 16.31 -82.59
CA VAL A 252 -21.23 16.64 -83.98
C VAL A 252 -21.14 15.48 -84.98
N ASN A 253 -22.16 15.41 -85.85
CA ASN A 253 -22.04 15.98 -87.20
C ASN A 253 -23.21 16.91 -87.48
#